data_AF-A0A3S0EIH3-F1
#
_entry.id   AF-A0A3S0EIH3-F1
#
_cell.length_a   1.000
_cell.length_b   1.000
_cell.length_c   1.000
_cell.angle_alpha   90.00
_cell.angle_beta   90.00
_cell.angle_gamma   90.00
#
_symmetry.space_group_name_H-M   'P 1'
#
loop_
_entity.id
_entity.type
_entity.pdbx_description
1 polymer ?
#
loop_
_entity_poly.entity_id
_entity_poly.type
_entity_poly.pdbx_seq_one_letter_code
_entity_poly.pdbx_strand_id
1 'polypeptide(L)' 'DFPIRIDRDALTLGYAGVYGSFLLFAKRASKTYGVPARDILVELGRRGMVGGQEDMIEDTAITMARERGLAA' A
#
# COMPACT_ATOMS: atom_id res chain seq x y z
N ASP A 1 -6.90 -18.40 -4.63
CA ASP A 1 -7.43 -17.76 -3.42
C ASP A 1 -6.28 -17.56 -2.43
N PHE A 2 -6.29 -16.49 -1.63
CA PHE A 2 -5.21 -16.19 -0.68
C PHE A 2 -5.71 -16.43 0.75
N PRO A 3 -4.95 -17.12 1.61
CA PRO A 3 -5.38 -17.35 2.98
C PRO A 3 -5.50 -16.02 3.73
N ILE A 4 -6.68 -15.74 4.29
CA ILE A 4 -6.90 -14.57 5.15
C ILE A 4 -6.22 -14.84 6.49
N ARG A 5 -5.12 -14.11 6.74
CA ARG A 5 -4.30 -14.23 7.94
C ARG A 5 -3.83 -12.86 8.39
N ILE A 6 -3.63 -12.72 9.69
CA ILE A 6 -2.95 -11.56 10.27
C ILE A 6 -1.45 -11.75 10.02
N ASP A 7 -0.96 -11.14 8.93
CA ASP A 7 0.46 -11.02 8.62
C ASP A 7 0.95 -9.58 8.89
N ARG A 8 2.24 -9.32 8.64
CA ARG A 8 2.85 -8.00 8.91
C ARG A 8 2.13 -6.86 8.18
N ASP A 9 1.73 -7.08 6.93
CA ASP A 9 1.08 -6.05 6.12
C ASP A 9 -0.37 -5.84 6.60
N ALA A 10 -1.07 -6.93 6.97
CA ALA A 10 -2.40 -6.84 7.56
C ALA A 10 -2.41 -6.08 8.90
N LEU A 11 -1.39 -6.28 9.75
CA LEU A 11 -1.21 -5.49 10.97
C LEU A 11 -0.97 -4.00 10.67
N THR A 12 -0.30 -3.70 9.55
CA THR A 12 -0.06 -2.32 9.12
C THR A 12 -1.36 -1.60 8.77
N LEU A 13 -2.37 -2.30 8.22
CA LEU A 13 -3.68 -1.69 7.93
C LEU A 13 -4.31 -1.10 9.19
N GLY A 14 -4.35 -1.90 10.27
CA GLY A 14 -4.90 -1.47 11.56
C GLY A 14 -4.08 -0.35 12.19
N TYR A 15 -2.74 -0.42 12.10
CA TYR A 15 -1.85 0.63 12.60
C TYR A 15 -2.02 1.96 11.85
N ALA A 16 -2.10 1.92 10.53
CA ALA A 16 -2.22 3.10 9.67
C ALA A 16 -3.65 3.65 9.56
N GLY A 17 -4.65 2.93 10.08
CA GLY A 17 -6.05 3.33 10.00
C GLY A 17 -6.63 3.30 8.58
N VAL A 18 -6.12 2.41 7.71
CA VAL A 18 -6.53 2.33 6.30
C VAL A 18 -7.52 1.21 6.05
N TYR A 19 -8.29 1.35 4.97
CA TYR A 19 -9.37 0.43 4.62
C TYR A 19 -8.85 -0.97 4.22
N GLY A 20 -9.53 -2.02 4.68
CA GLY A 20 -9.06 -3.40 4.55
C GLY A 20 -8.88 -3.87 3.10
N SER A 21 -9.66 -3.35 2.14
CA SER A 21 -9.52 -3.71 0.72
C SER A 21 -8.16 -3.33 0.14
N PHE A 22 -7.47 -2.33 0.72
CA PHE A 22 -6.22 -1.78 0.19
C PHE A 22 -5.06 -2.78 0.24
N LEU A 23 -5.11 -3.80 1.10
CA LEU A 23 -4.02 -4.74 1.31
C LEU A 23 -3.55 -5.41 0.01
N LEU A 24 -4.49 -5.92 -0.78
CA LEU A 24 -4.16 -6.66 -1.98
C LEU A 24 -3.58 -5.74 -3.06
N PHE A 25 -4.11 -4.52 -3.17
CA PHE A 25 -3.61 -3.50 -4.10
C PHE A 25 -2.21 -3.03 -3.70
N ALA A 26 -1.97 -2.76 -2.41
CA ALA A 26 -0.66 -2.38 -1.91
C ALA A 26 0.39 -3.48 -2.13
N LYS A 27 0.04 -4.76 -1.93
CA LYS A 27 0.94 -5.89 -2.23
C LYS A 27 1.24 -6.01 -3.74
N ARG A 28 0.26 -5.75 -4.61
CA ARG A 28 0.47 -5.72 -6.06
C ARG A 28 1.39 -4.57 -6.48
N ALA A 29 1.08 -3.36 -6.05
CA ALA A 29 1.90 -2.18 -6.31
C ALA A 29 3.33 -2.36 -5.76
N SER A 30 3.47 -2.96 -4.58
CA SER A 30 4.77 -3.28 -3.99
C SER A 30 5.61 -4.19 -4.90
N LYS A 31 4.99 -5.23 -5.47
CA LYS A 31 5.66 -6.13 -6.42
C LYS A 31 6.02 -5.42 -7.74
N THR A 32 5.18 -4.51 -8.22
CA THR A 32 5.40 -3.78 -9.48
C THR A 32 6.48 -2.72 -9.36
N TYR A 33 6.50 -1.95 -8.27
CA TYR A 33 7.33 -0.75 -8.13
C TYR A 33 8.51 -0.91 -7.15
N GLY A 34 8.65 -2.06 -6.51
CA GLY A 34 9.73 -2.35 -5.56
C GLY A 34 9.65 -1.59 -4.23
N VAL A 35 8.56 -0.86 -3.99
CA VAL A 35 8.31 -0.15 -2.73
C VAL A 35 7.64 -1.09 -1.73
N PRO A 36 8.06 -1.17 -0.45
CA PRO A 36 7.41 -2.03 0.53
C PRO A 36 5.92 -1.69 0.72
N ALA A 37 5.04 -2.71 0.70
CA ALA A 37 3.60 -2.53 0.87
C ALA A 37 3.25 -1.78 2.17
N ARG A 38 3.97 -2.06 3.26
CA ARG A 38 3.86 -1.32 4.53
C ARG A 38 3.99 0.19 4.33
N ASP A 39 5.01 0.63 3.60
CA ASP A 39 5.30 2.06 3.47
C ASP A 39 4.21 2.77 2.64
N ILE A 40 3.68 2.08 1.62
CA ILE A 40 2.53 2.54 0.84
C ILE A 40 1.30 2.69 1.75
N LEU A 41 0.98 1.68 2.56
CA LEU A 41 -0.19 1.70 3.46
C LEU A 41 -0.09 2.79 4.53
N VAL A 42 1.10 3.02 5.09
CA VAL A 42 1.33 4.10 6.06
C VAL A 42 1.12 5.46 5.41
N GLU A 43 1.61 5.66 4.18
CA GLU A 43 1.44 6.93 3.47
C GLU A 43 -0.04 7.20 3.12
N LEU A 44 -0.78 6.18 2.69
CA LEU A 44 -2.23 6.29 2.44
C LEU A 44 -3.01 6.65 3.71
N GLY A 45 -2.62 6.07 4.85
CA GLY A 45 -3.18 6.41 6.17
C GLY A 45 -2.89 7.85 6.56
N ARG A 46 -1.63 8.30 6.35
CA ARG A 46 -1.22 9.70 6.57
C ARG A 46 -2.01 10.68 5.69
N ARG A 47 -2.37 10.29 4.47
CA ARG A 47 -3.19 11.07 3.53
C ARG A 47 -4.69 11.02 3.84
N GLY A 48 -5.14 10.21 4.80
CA GLY A 48 -6.54 10.08 5.17
C GLY A 48 -7.41 9.46 4.07
N MET A 49 -6.83 8.55 3.28
CA MET A 49 -7.54 7.90 2.17
C MET A 49 -8.67 6.99 2.68
N VAL A 50 -9.79 6.97 1.95
CA VAL A 50 -10.99 6.19 2.30
C VAL A 50 -11.23 5.09 1.27
N GLY A 51 -12.08 4.12 1.61
CA GLY A 51 -12.45 3.04 0.68
C GLY A 51 -13.04 3.60 -0.62
N GLY A 52 -12.71 2.98 -1.76
CA GLY A 52 -13.06 3.47 -3.09
C GLY A 52 -11.97 4.29 -3.79
N GLN A 53 -10.85 4.57 -3.11
CA GLN A 53 -9.68 5.29 -3.66
C GLN A 53 -8.49 4.35 -3.94
N GLU A 54 -8.78 3.13 -4.40
CA GLU A 54 -7.76 2.11 -4.66
C GLU A 54 -6.75 2.50 -5.76
N ASP A 55 -7.12 3.42 -6.66
CA ASP A 55 -6.26 4.00 -7.70
C ASP A 55 -5.09 4.80 -7.12
N MET A 56 -5.31 5.48 -5.98
CA MET A 56 -4.28 6.28 -5.30
C MET A 56 -3.12 5.44 -4.75
N ILE A 57 -3.32 4.14 -4.58
CA ILE A 57 -2.30 3.19 -4.11
C ILE A 57 -1.18 3.07 -5.14
N GLU A 58 -1.55 2.99 -6.41
CA GLU A 58 -0.61 2.88 -7.53
C GLU A 58 0.15 4.18 -7.73
N ASP A 59 -0.55 5.33 -7.71
CA ASP A 59 0.08 6.66 -7.78
C ASP A 59 1.07 6.91 -6.64
N THR A 60 0.69 6.53 -5.41
CA THR A 60 1.57 6.62 -4.23
C THR A 60 2.81 5.76 -4.42
N ALA A 61 2.66 4.52 -4.90
CA ALA A 61 3.78 3.62 -5.14
C ALA A 61 4.74 4.14 -6.22
N ILE A 62 4.22 4.71 -7.32
CA ILE A 62 5.02 5.34 -8.39
C ILE A 62 5.82 6.51 -7.83
N THR A 63 5.16 7.39 -7.06
CA THR A 63 5.82 8.55 -6.44
C THR A 63 6.95 8.11 -5.52
N MET A 64 6.68 7.16 -4.62
CA MET A 64 7.70 6.63 -3.70
C MET A 64 8.83 5.90 -4.43
N ALA A 65 8.55 5.20 -5.53
CA ALA A 65 9.57 4.54 -6.33
C ALA A 65 10.51 5.55 -7.00
N ARG A 66 9.97 6.66 -7.53
CA ARG A 66 10.76 7.76 -8.10
C ARG A 66 11.64 8.42 -7.03
N GLU A 67 11.07 8.74 -5.87
CA GLU A 67 11.82 9.32 -4.74
C GLU A 67 12.97 8.42 -4.26
N ARG A 68 12.83 7.10 -4.41
CA ARG A 68 13.84 6.10 -4.03
C ARG A 68 14.81 5.74 -5.16
N GLY A 69 14.64 6.29 -6.36
CA GLY A 69 15.45 5.94 -7.54
C GLY A 69 15.22 4.50 -8.02
N LEU A 70 14.07 3.92 -7.72
CA LEU A 70 13.68 2.55 -8.15
C LEU A 70 12.97 2.54 -9.50
N ALA A 71 12.42 3.68 -9.93
CA ALA A 71 11.83 3.87 -11.25
C ALA A 71 12.89 4.47 -12.21
N ALA A 72 13.08 3.82 -13.36
CA ALA A 72 13.90 4.31 -14.46
C ALA A 72 13.20 5.45 -15.24
#